data_AF-A0A7S0VGE8-F1
#
_entry.id   AF-A0A7S0VGE8-F1
#
_cell.length_a   1.000
_cell.length_b   1.000
_cell.length_c   1.000
_cell.angle_alpha   90.00
_cell.angle_beta   90.00
_cell.angle_gamma   90.00
#
_symmetry.space_group_name_H-M   'P 1'
#
loop_
_entity.id
_entity.type
_entity.pdbx_description
1 polymer ?
#
loop_
_entity_poly.entity_id
_entity_poly.type
_entity_poly.pdbx_seq_one_letter_code
_entity_poly.pdbx_strand_id
1 'polypeptide(L)'
;VTFKARMRRSLLLTLACLSILIIEAVAVKVIVIGAGIGGLTAARTLLDNADLSDGRTLEVTVLEARDRLGGRTYTKPAAVVNFSDAGGGILDAGASWIHGSNPDHPTTKMCVA
;
A
#
# COMPACT_ATOMS: atom_id res chain seq x y z
N VAL A 1 -2.47 62.86 -17.68
CA VAL A 1 -3.27 61.78 -18.29
C VAL A 1 -3.02 60.50 -17.51
N THR A 2 -3.94 60.10 -16.63
CA THR A 2 -3.75 58.97 -15.71
C THR A 2 -4.29 57.70 -16.36
N PHE A 3 -3.39 56.84 -16.86
CA PHE A 3 -3.76 55.55 -17.44
C PHE A 3 -4.09 54.55 -16.32
N LYS A 4 -5.38 54.44 -15.97
CA LYS A 4 -5.89 53.40 -15.09
C LYS A 4 -6.03 52.10 -15.90
N ALA A 5 -4.98 51.28 -15.90
CA ALA A 5 -4.99 49.97 -16.55
C ALA A 5 -6.06 49.08 -15.90
N ARG A 6 -7.21 48.97 -16.57
CA ARG A 6 -8.31 48.09 -16.16
C ARG A 6 -7.95 46.67 -16.56
N MET A 7 -7.14 46.01 -15.72
CA MET A 7 -6.80 44.60 -15.85
C MET A 7 -8.10 43.77 -15.87
N ARG A 8 -8.40 43.15 -17.01
CA ARG A 8 -9.63 42.40 -17.23
C ARG A 8 -9.59 41.15 -16.33
N ARG A 9 -10.61 40.99 -15.47
CA ARG A 9 -10.79 39.82 -14.57
C ARG A 9 -10.66 38.47 -15.30
N SER A 10 -10.94 38.43 -16.60
CA SER A 10 -10.78 37.27 -17.48
C SER A 10 -9.35 36.75 -17.61
N LEU A 11 -8.32 37.60 -17.55
CA LEU A 11 -6.92 37.19 -17.72
C LEU A 11 -6.34 36.57 -16.43
N LEU A 12 -6.82 37.02 -15.28
CA LEU A 12 -6.45 36.49 -13.95
C LEU A 12 -7.02 35.09 -13.73
N LEU A 13 -8.26 34.81 -14.17
CA LEU A 13 -8.84 33.47 -14.07
C LEU A 13 -8.12 32.44 -14.97
N THR A 14 -7.69 32.84 -16.16
CA THR A 14 -6.95 31.95 -17.07
C THR A 14 -5.54 31.64 -16.56
N LEU A 15 -4.85 32.59 -15.93
CA LEU A 15 -3.54 32.36 -15.29
C LEU A 15 -3.65 31.44 -14.06
N ALA A 16 -4.69 31.63 -13.24
CA ALA A 16 -4.97 30.75 -12.10
C ALA A 16 -5.31 29.32 -12.57
N CYS A 17 -6.15 29.18 -13.60
CA CYS A 17 -6.49 27.88 -14.19
C CYS A 17 -5.26 27.20 -14.81
N LEU A 18 -4.38 27.96 -15.48
CA LEU A 18 -3.12 27.45 -16.02
C LEU A 18 -2.15 27.00 -14.92
N SER A 19 -2.07 27.73 -13.79
CA SER A 19 -1.27 27.29 -12.63
C SER A 19 -1.84 26.05 -11.95
N ILE A 20 -3.16 25.88 -11.93
CA ILE A 20 -3.83 24.67 -11.41
C ILE A 20 -3.58 23.46 -12.33
N LEU A 21 -3.48 23.69 -13.65
CA LEU A 21 -3.17 22.66 -14.64
C LEU A 21 -1.67 22.26 -14.69
N ILE A 22 -0.77 23.12 -14.20
CA ILE A 22 0.70 22.92 -14.18
C ILE A 22 1.17 22.16 -12.93
N ILE A 23 0.29 21.90 -11.95
CA ILE A 23 0.59 20.93 -10.88
C ILE A 23 0.52 19.53 -11.50
N GLU A 24 1.54 19.17 -12.29
CA GLU A 24 1.89 17.76 -12.49
C GLU A 24 2.14 17.21 -11.09
N ALA A 25 1.30 16.29 -10.65
CA ALA A 25 1.47 15.61 -9.37
C ALA A 25 2.76 14.78 -9.46
N VAL A 26 3.88 15.36 -9.02
CA VAL A 26 5.16 14.65 -8.96
C VAL A 26 5.03 13.56 -7.90
N ALA A 27 4.91 12.32 -8.36
CA ALA A 27 4.79 11.16 -7.50
C ALA A 27 6.16 10.50 -7.28
N VAL A 28 6.49 10.21 -6.02
CA VAL A 28 7.54 9.26 -5.67
C VAL A 28 6.98 7.87 -5.91
N LYS A 29 7.58 7.11 -6.84
CA LYS A 29 7.12 5.77 -7.19
C LYS A 29 7.99 4.72 -6.54
N VAL A 30 7.39 3.79 -5.81
CA VAL A 30 8.08 2.69 -5.15
C VAL A 30 7.48 1.37 -5.61
N ILE A 31 8.35 0.47 -6.07
CA ILE A 31 7.97 -0.91 -6.38
C ILE A 31 8.49 -1.82 -5.27
N VAL A 32 7.58 -2.58 -4.65
CA VAL A 32 7.89 -3.64 -3.70
C VAL A 32 7.79 -4.98 -4.42
N ILE A 33 8.87 -5.74 -4.44
CA ILE A 33 8.92 -7.06 -5.07
C ILE A 33 8.62 -8.14 -4.02
N GLY A 34 7.49 -8.82 -4.20
CA GLY A 34 6.95 -9.88 -3.36
C GLY A 34 5.83 -9.42 -2.42
N ALA A 35 4.65 -10.02 -2.53
CA ALA A 35 3.49 -9.77 -1.65
C ALA A 35 3.39 -10.78 -0.50
N GLY A 36 4.53 -11.13 0.11
CA GLY A 36 4.59 -11.81 1.40
C GLY A 36 4.39 -10.86 2.58
N ILE A 37 4.36 -11.37 3.81
CA ILE A 37 4.19 -10.54 5.02
C ILE A 37 5.17 -9.36 5.06
N GLY A 38 6.46 -9.59 4.79
CA GLY A 38 7.45 -8.51 4.80
C GLY A 38 7.24 -7.45 3.72
N GLY A 39 6.83 -7.84 2.51
CA GLY A 39 6.58 -6.90 1.42
C GLY A 39 5.29 -6.09 1.62
N LEU A 40 4.22 -6.75 2.08
CA LEU A 40 2.98 -6.06 2.44
C LEU A 40 3.17 -5.12 3.63
N THR A 41 3.94 -5.54 4.65
CA THR A 41 4.32 -4.66 5.76
C THR A 41 5.15 -3.49 5.26
N ALA A 42 6.16 -3.70 4.42
CA ALA A 42 6.95 -2.59 3.86
C ALA A 42 6.10 -1.59 3.07
N ALA A 43 5.20 -2.09 2.20
CA ALA A 43 4.28 -1.23 1.46
C ALA A 43 3.36 -0.44 2.41
N ARG A 44 2.79 -1.08 3.43
CA ARG A 44 1.98 -0.42 4.45
C ARG A 44 2.77 0.61 5.25
N THR A 45 3.98 0.27 5.69
CA THR A 45 4.86 1.18 6.44
C THR A 45 5.22 2.41 5.61
N LEU A 46 5.50 2.25 4.31
CA LEU A 46 5.73 3.39 3.41
C LEU A 46 4.50 4.29 3.33
N LEU A 47 3.31 3.71 3.12
CA LEU A 47 2.06 4.48 3.06
C LEU A 47 1.74 5.22 4.37
N ASP A 48 2.01 4.59 5.52
CA ASP A 48 1.68 5.14 6.83
C ASP A 48 2.67 6.22 7.29
N ASN A 49 3.93 6.16 6.87
CA ASN A 49 5.01 6.98 7.43
C ASN A 49 5.67 7.92 6.41
N ALA A 50 5.22 7.97 5.16
CA ALA A 50 5.82 8.86 4.17
C ALA A 50 5.61 10.33 4.55
N ASP A 51 6.73 11.05 4.75
CA ASP A 51 6.75 12.50 4.82
C ASP A 51 6.87 13.07 3.40
N LEU A 52 5.81 13.70 2.95
CA LEU A 52 5.70 14.37 1.65
C LEU A 52 5.34 15.86 1.83
N SER A 53 5.94 16.49 2.84
CA SER A 53 5.79 17.92 3.12
C SER A 53 6.21 18.85 1.97
N ASP A 54 6.93 18.34 0.97
CA ASP A 54 7.31 19.05 -0.25
C ASP A 54 6.23 19.05 -1.35
N GLY A 55 5.03 18.53 -1.06
CA GLY A 55 3.86 18.56 -1.95
C GLY A 55 3.81 17.45 -2.99
N ARG A 56 4.75 16.50 -2.95
CA ARG A 56 4.71 15.28 -3.78
C ARG A 56 3.67 14.28 -3.27
N THR A 57 3.36 13.28 -4.08
CA THR A 57 2.53 12.13 -3.68
C THR A 57 3.36 10.85 -3.63
N LEU A 58 2.90 9.82 -2.91
CA LEU A 58 3.52 8.49 -2.90
C LEU A 58 2.65 7.52 -3.69
N GLU A 59 3.26 6.80 -4.63
CA GLU A 59 2.66 5.70 -5.36
C GLU A 59 3.42 4.40 -5.05
N VAL A 60 2.78 3.46 -4.36
CA VAL A 60 3.37 2.15 -4.04
C VAL A 60 2.70 1.07 -4.88
N THR A 61 3.51 0.34 -5.65
CA THR A 61 3.07 -0.85 -6.38
C THR A 61 3.74 -2.09 -5.80
N VAL A 62 2.95 -3.13 -5.51
CA VAL A 62 3.47 -4.43 -5.06
C VAL A 62 3.35 -5.43 -6.19
N LEU A 63 4.44 -6.12 -6.54
CA LEU A 63 4.47 -7.14 -7.57
C LEU A 63 4.71 -8.52 -6.95
N GLU A 64 3.81 -9.47 -7.15
CA GLU A 64 3.96 -10.85 -6.68
C GLU A 64 4.05 -11.81 -7.87
N ALA A 65 5.00 -12.74 -7.79
CA ALA A 65 5.22 -13.71 -8.86
C ALA A 65 4.15 -14.82 -8.88
N ARG A 66 3.48 -15.07 -7.76
CA ARG A 66 2.40 -16.05 -7.63
C ARG A 66 1.04 -15.42 -7.94
N ASP A 67 0.07 -16.30 -8.16
CA ASP A 67 -1.36 -16.00 -8.27
C ASP A 67 -2.05 -15.74 -6.91
N ARG A 68 -1.27 -15.69 -5.82
CA ARG A 68 -1.75 -15.49 -4.47
C ARG A 68 -0.80 -14.63 -3.65
N LEU A 69 -1.36 -13.96 -2.66
CA LEU A 69 -0.60 -13.22 -1.65
C LEU A 69 -0.03 -14.16 -0.57
N GLY A 70 0.68 -13.57 0.39
CA GLY A 70 1.15 -14.24 1.63
C GLY A 70 2.55 -14.84 1.52
N GLY A 71 3.04 -15.10 0.31
CA GLY A 71 4.37 -15.68 0.07
C GLY A 71 4.51 -17.04 0.76
N ARG A 72 5.34 -17.12 1.80
CA ARG A 72 5.54 -18.34 2.61
C ARG A 72 4.45 -18.56 3.68
N THR A 73 3.58 -17.59 3.93
CA THR A 73 2.33 -17.82 4.68
C THR A 73 1.30 -18.31 3.68
N TYR A 74 0.92 -19.59 3.77
CA TYR A 74 0.05 -20.21 2.78
C TYR A 74 -0.91 -21.20 3.42
N THR A 75 -2.19 -20.91 3.27
CA THR A 75 -3.30 -21.70 3.76
C THR A 75 -3.95 -22.46 2.60
N LYS A 76 -4.15 -23.76 2.76
CA LYS A 76 -4.73 -24.66 1.75
C LYS A 76 -5.95 -25.38 2.34
N PRO A 77 -6.98 -25.67 1.54
CA PRO A 77 -7.97 -26.66 1.93
C PRO A 77 -7.30 -28.03 2.08
N ALA A 78 -7.65 -28.75 3.14
CA ALA A 78 -7.11 -30.07 3.43
C ALA A 78 -7.52 -31.12 2.40
N ALA A 79 -8.53 -30.85 1.55
CA ALA A 79 -8.87 -31.67 0.39
C ALA A 79 -7.87 -31.54 -0.77
N VAL A 80 -7.08 -30.45 -0.83
CA VAL A 80 -6.09 -30.17 -1.89
C VAL A 80 -4.71 -30.78 -1.55
N VAL A 81 -4.57 -31.31 -0.34
CA VAL A 81 -3.44 -32.12 0.11
C VAL A 81 -4.04 -33.50 0.41
N ASN A 82 -3.41 -34.62 0.08
CA ASN A 82 -4.01 -35.95 0.28
C ASN A 82 -4.05 -36.35 1.77
N PHE A 83 -4.76 -35.58 2.59
CA PHE A 83 -5.10 -35.88 3.97
C PHE A 83 -6.51 -36.45 3.98
N SER A 84 -6.61 -37.77 3.78
CA SER A 84 -7.87 -38.53 3.72
C SER A 84 -8.76 -38.34 4.95
N ASP A 85 -8.15 -38.01 6.09
CA ASP A 85 -8.84 -37.99 7.38
C ASP A 85 -9.26 -36.57 7.80
N ALA A 86 -8.88 -35.55 7.03
CA ALA A 86 -9.09 -34.15 7.42
C ALA A 86 -10.52 -33.63 7.13
N GLY A 87 -11.39 -34.41 6.48
CA GLY A 87 -12.83 -34.13 6.41
C GLY A 87 -13.24 -32.75 5.86
N GLY A 88 -12.40 -32.11 5.05
CA GLY A 88 -12.64 -30.75 4.55
C GLY A 88 -12.04 -29.61 5.41
N GLY A 89 -11.08 -29.92 6.30
CA GLY A 89 -10.39 -28.93 7.12
C GLY A 89 -9.53 -27.92 6.33
N ILE A 90 -8.91 -26.98 7.05
CA ILE A 90 -7.95 -26.00 6.51
C ILE A 90 -6.56 -26.32 7.07
N LEU A 91 -5.54 -26.30 6.22
CA LEU A 91 -4.14 -26.55 6.56
C LEU A 91 -3.28 -25.32 6.25
N ASP A 92 -2.49 -24.87 7.22
CA ASP A 92 -1.39 -23.96 6.95
C ASP A 92 -0.17 -24.75 6.44
N ALA A 93 0.05 -24.70 5.13
CA ALA A 93 1.22 -25.28 4.45
C ALA A 93 2.49 -24.41 4.59
N GLY A 94 2.39 -23.32 5.36
CA GLY A 94 3.42 -22.32 5.56
C GLY A 94 3.61 -21.99 7.03
N ALA A 95 3.57 -20.70 7.37
CA ALA A 95 3.73 -20.19 8.73
C ALA A 95 2.59 -20.61 9.68
N SER A 96 2.59 -21.85 10.15
CA SER A 96 1.58 -22.46 11.03
C SER A 96 1.84 -22.27 12.53
N TRP A 97 3.00 -21.71 12.89
CA TRP A 97 3.43 -21.57 14.28
C TRP A 97 3.83 -20.15 14.62
N ILE A 98 3.37 -19.67 15.77
CA ILE A 98 3.77 -18.38 16.37
C ILE A 98 4.58 -18.69 17.63
N HIS A 99 5.81 -18.17 17.70
CA HIS A 99 6.68 -18.38 18.85
C HIS A 99 6.33 -17.44 20.01
N GLY A 100 5.33 -17.84 20.78
CA GLY A 100 4.85 -17.12 21.96
C GLY A 100 3.77 -16.09 21.63
N SER A 101 3.04 -15.68 22.67
CA SER A 101 2.02 -14.63 22.57
C SER A 101 2.13 -13.74 23.80
N ASN A 102 2.59 -12.51 23.59
CA ASN A 102 2.68 -11.48 24.61
C ASN A 102 2.30 -10.12 23.99
N PRO A 103 1.96 -9.10 24.81
CA PRO A 103 1.50 -7.82 24.28
C PRO A 103 2.50 -7.09 23.37
N ASP A 104 3.80 -7.36 23.51
CA ASP A 104 4.83 -6.74 22.69
C ASP A 104 5.12 -7.48 21.38
N HIS A 105 4.70 -8.75 21.28
CA HIS A 105 4.89 -9.58 20.10
C HIS A 105 4.12 -9.00 18.91
N PRO A 106 4.76 -8.71 17.77
CA PRO A 106 4.14 -8.00 16.66
C PRO A 106 2.93 -8.74 16.09
N THR A 107 2.99 -10.07 16.01
CA THR A 107 1.83 -10.87 15.54
C THR A 107 0.67 -10.83 16.53
N THR A 108 0.93 -10.74 17.83
CA THR A 108 -0.14 -10.65 18.84
C THR A 108 -0.89 -9.32 18.72
N LYS A 109 -0.16 -8.21 18.46
CA LYS A 109 -0.76 -6.90 18.20
C LYS A 109 -1.67 -6.89 16.97
N MET A 110 -1.37 -7.70 15.95
CA MET A 110 -2.19 -7.81 14.75
C MET A 110 -3.48 -8.62 14.96
N CYS A 111 -3.53 -9.53 15.93
CA CYS A 111 -4.72 -10.35 16.21
C CYS A 111 -5.82 -9.60 16.96
N VAL A 112 -5.50 -8.46 17.56
CA VAL A 112 -6.42 -7.66 18.41
C VAL A 112 -6.84 -6.34 17.76
N ALA A 113 -6.35 -6.06 16.55
CA ALA A 113 -6.60 -4.84 15.80
C ALA A 113 -7.92 -4.91 15.00
#